data_AF-A0A383BF70-F1
#
_entry.id   AF-A0A383BF70-F1
#
_cell.length_a   1.000
_cell.length_b   1.000
_cell.length_c   1.000
_cell.angle_alpha   90.00
_cell.angle_beta   90.00
_cell.angle_gamma   90.00
#
_symmetry.space_group_name_H-M   'P 1'
#
loop_
_entity.id
_entity.type
_entity.pdbx_description
1 polymer ?
#
loop_
_entity_poly.entity_id
_entity_poly.type
_entity_poly.pdbx_seq_one_letter_code
_entity_poly.pdbx_strand_id
1 'polypeptide(L)' 'MSDNVYILGIDMIKFGRFPNKSVPELAAESILLALDDANLTMADMQAFYCGNIKEVN' A
#
# COMPACT_ATOMS: atom_id res chain seq x y z
N MET A 1 24.58 -6.03 -15.12
CA MET A 1 24.54 -5.02 -14.04
C MET A 1 23.42 -5.45 -13.11
N SER A 2 23.66 -5.57 -11.80
CA SER A 2 22.60 -5.78 -10.81
C SER A 2 22.34 -4.41 -10.19
N ASP A 3 21.10 -3.94 -10.25
CA ASP A 3 20.73 -2.72 -9.53
C ASP A 3 20.47 -3.06 -8.06
N ASN A 4 20.77 -2.10 -7.17
CA ASN A 4 20.45 -2.22 -5.75
C ASN A 4 19.00 -1.80 -5.52
N VAL A 5 18.28 -2.56 -4.69
CA VAL A 5 16.88 -2.29 -4.35
C VAL A 5 16.77 -2.04 -2.85
N TYR A 6 16.01 -1.02 -2.48
CA TYR A 6 15.83 -0.59 -1.09
C TYR A 6 14.34 -0.48 -0.75
N ILE A 7 14.01 -0.74 0.51
CA ILE A 7 12.69 -0.45 1.08
C ILE A 7 12.81 0.90 1.79
N LEU A 8 12.07 1.90 1.31
CA LEU A 8 12.14 3.27 1.83
C LEU A 8 11.08 3.56 2.90
N GLY A 9 9.95 2.85 2.88
CA GLY A 9 8.90 2.97 3.88
C GLY A 9 8.00 1.75 3.89
N ILE A 10 7.45 1.43 5.07
CA ILE A 10 6.50 0.35 5.28
C ILE A 10 5.40 0.81 6.24
N ASP A 11 4.17 0.38 6.01
CA ASP A 11 3.10 0.52 7.00
C ASP A 11 2.02 -0.54 6.77
N MET A 12 1.11 -0.66 7.73
CA MET A 12 -0.01 -1.58 7.70
C MET A 12 -1.21 -0.98 8.44
N ILE A 13 -2.37 -1.00 7.80
CA ILE A 13 -3.63 -0.72 8.50
C ILE A 13 -3.85 -1.68 9.67
N LYS A 14 -4.60 -1.24 10.68
CA LYS A 14 -4.95 -2.12 11.80
C LYS A 14 -5.68 -3.38 11.30
N PHE A 15 -5.28 -4.53 11.81
CA PHE A 15 -6.00 -5.76 11.54
C PHE A 15 -7.39 -5.71 12.19
N GLY A 16 -8.44 -5.98 11.42
CA GLY A 16 -9.81 -5.87 11.91
C GLY A 16 -10.89 -6.08 10.85
N ARG A 17 -12.14 -5.89 11.25
CA ARG A 17 -13.32 -5.94 10.36
C ARG A 17 -13.72 -4.53 9.96
N PHE A 18 -13.84 -4.31 8.66
CA PHE A 18 -14.19 -3.01 8.09
C PHE A 18 -15.47 -3.11 7.25
N PRO A 19 -16.65 -3.23 7.88
CA PRO A 19 -17.91 -3.47 7.17
C PRO A 19 -18.31 -2.33 6.21
N ASN A 20 -17.75 -1.13 6.43
CA ASN A 20 -18.07 0.07 5.67
C ASN A 20 -16.89 0.56 4.80
N LYS A 21 -15.85 -0.26 4.60
CA LYS A 21 -14.73 0.05 3.71
C LYS A 21 -14.55 -1.08 2.70
N SER A 22 -14.36 -0.70 1.45
CA SER A 22 -13.95 -1.57 0.37
C SER A 22 -12.46 -1.91 0.47
N VAL A 23 -12.05 -2.99 -0.19
CA VAL A 23 -10.64 -3.40 -0.27
C VAL A 23 -9.75 -2.28 -0.86
N PRO A 24 -10.13 -1.57 -1.95
CA PRO A 24 -9.33 -0.45 -2.44
C PRO A 24 -9.16 0.70 -1.44
N GLU A 25 -10.18 1.00 -0.62
CA GLU A 25 -10.06 2.03 0.42
C GLU A 25 -9.06 1.62 1.51
N LEU A 26 -9.05 0.35 1.90
CA LEU A 26 -8.10 -0.20 2.85
C LEU A 26 -6.66 -0.21 2.29
N ALA A 27 -6.51 -0.54 1.00
CA ALA A 27 -5.23 -0.50 0.31
C ALA A 27 -4.71 0.95 0.19
N ALA A 28 -5.58 1.90 -0.15
CA ALA A 28 -5.22 3.32 -0.25
C ALA A 28 -4.71 3.87 1.08
N GLU A 29 -5.36 3.54 2.20
CA GLU A 29 -4.91 3.91 3.54
C GLU A 29 -3.49 3.38 3.83
N SER A 30 -3.24 2.10 3.55
CA SER A 30 -1.91 1.49 3.75
C SER A 30 -0.82 2.12 2.86
N ILE A 31 -1.16 2.43 1.60
CA ILE A 31 -0.24 3.06 0.65
C ILE A 31 0.16 4.46 1.12
N LEU A 32 -0.80 5.26 1.56
CA LEU A 32 -0.53 6.63 2.02
C LEU A 32 0.36 6.64 3.27
N LEU A 33 0.16 5.70 4.20
CA LEU A 33 1.00 5.56 5.38
C LEU A 33 2.45 5.15 5.03
N ALA A 34 2.62 4.21 4.10
CA ALA A 34 3.96 3.80 3.66
C ALA A 34 4.71 4.91 2.90
N LEU A 35 3.99 5.77 2.18
CA LEU A 35 4.56 6.96 1.54
C LEU A 35 4.99 8.01 2.57
N ASP A 36 4.20 8.20 3.63
CA ASP A 36 4.54 9.10 4.75
C ASP A 36 5.81 8.63 5.48
N ASP A 37 5.93 7.33 5.78
CA ASP A 37 7.14 6.73 6.37
C ASP A 37 8.38 6.93 5.47
N ALA A 38 8.19 6.88 4.14
CA ALA A 38 9.25 7.14 3.17
C ALA A 38 9.51 8.64 2.90
N ASN A 39 8.70 9.56 3.45
CA ASN A 39 8.68 10.99 3.11
C ASN A 39 8.55 11.24 1.60
N LEU A 40 7.64 10.51 0.95
CA LEU A 40 7.33 10.59 -0.49
C LEU A 40 5.84 10.89 -0.71
N THR A 41 5.48 11.18 -1.96
CA THR A 41 4.10 11.45 -2.37
C THR A 41 3.64 10.55 -3.51
N MET A 42 2.34 10.53 -3.79
CA MET A 42 1.78 9.82 -4.94
C MET A 42 2.38 10.28 -6.28
N ALA A 43 2.84 11.53 -6.39
CA ALA A 43 3.44 12.07 -7.61
C ALA A 43 4.84 11.49 -7.90
N ASP A 44 5.50 10.93 -6.89
CA ASP A 44 6.82 10.31 -7.02
C ASP A 44 6.72 8.86 -7.51
N MET A 45 5.51 8.28 -7.50
CA MET A 45 5.29 6.87 -7.80
C MET A 45 5.10 6.64 -9.29
N GLN A 46 5.92 5.74 -9.84
CA GLN A 46 5.85 5.36 -11.27
C GLN A 46 4.99 4.14 -11.52
N ALA A 47 4.84 3.26 -10.52
CA ALA A 47 4.06 2.05 -10.61
C ALA A 47 3.57 1.61 -9.23
N PHE A 48 2.39 1.01 -9.19
CA PHE A 48 1.84 0.34 -8.02
C PHE A 48 1.58 -1.12 -8.33
N TYR A 49 1.98 -2.01 -7.41
CA TYR A 49 1.73 -3.44 -7.49
C TYR A 49 0.91 -3.84 -6.27
N CYS A 50 -0.19 -4.56 -6.50
CA CYS A 50 -1.08 -5.00 -5.44
C CYS A 50 -1.34 -6.51 -5.57
N GLY A 51 -1.13 -7.24 -4.47
CA GLY A 51 -1.55 -8.62 -4.33
C GLY A 51 -2.86 -8.69 -3.55
N ASN A 52 -3.94 -9.16 -4.19
CA ASN A 52 -5.22 -9.39 -3.54
C ASN A 52 -5.77 -10.75 -3.95
N ILE A 53 -6.18 -11.56 -2.98
CA ILE A 53 -7.01 -12.73 -3.23
C ILE A 53 -8.44 -12.23 -3.12
N LYS A 54 -9.10 -12.08 -4.27
CA LYS A 54 -10.49 -11.65 -4.32
C LYS A 54 -11.34 -12.71 -3.61
N GLU A 55 -12.04 -12.30 -2.56
CA GLU A 55 -13.18 -13.08 -2.07
C GLU A 55 -14.23 -13.07 -3.19
N VAL A 56 -14.37 -14.21 -3.85
CA VAL A 56 -15.45 -14.48 -4.79
C VAL A 56 -16.61 -15.05 -3.98
N ASN A 57 -17.68 -14.27 -3.86
CA ASN A 57 -19.01 -14.78 -3.55
C ASN A 57 -19.62 -15.40 -4.80
#